data_AF-A0A1F2S5P2-F1
#
_entry.id   AF-A0A1F2S5P2-F1
#
_cell.length_a   1.000
_cell.length_b   1.000
_cell.length_c   1.000
_cell.angle_alpha   90.00
_cell.angle_beta   90.00
_cell.angle_gamma   90.00
#
_symmetry.space_group_name_H-M   'P 1'
#
loop_
_entity.id
_entity.type
_entity.pdbx_description
1 polymer ?
#
loop_
_entity_poly.entity_id
_entity_poly.type
_entity_poly.pdbx_seq_one_letter_code
_entity_poly.pdbx_strand_id
1 'polypeptide(L)'
;MPFALSIHADYRCSHSGLCCTSDWDIPVELPLYRTLADALAAGRLASAADPADGSPVLVTGPDLPEDAAAIVARTDRGDCVFYHRRSGLCVIQRDRGEASLPAACRHFPRQVLRDRRGTFITLSHYCPTAAALLFRDDVPAAIVEGPAAFPPAQYEGLDVTADEWPPLLHPRMLMDLDGYSAWERHMVARSADEPLSPESVVATLDRDARLLRQYRPGSGSLAEAVGRLPAGAVAAVPPVSLSASLERYGEAMGAVPDDLRPQPDEAGLEEAYADGVLPEWGRWTGPLNRYLAAKAFASWTAYQGRGVLTIVRGLDAALSLVRVEASRQCRDLGRRLDAELVCEAFGQADYLLNHLAAGADLAAAWSQVEDRDDGTVVAGPEFALDRA
;
A
#
# COMPACT_ATOMS: atom_id res chain seq x y z
N MET A 1 -9.53 -15.07 10.94
CA MET A 1 -9.41 -15.57 9.55
C MET A 1 -8.76 -14.47 8.73
N PRO A 2 -7.72 -14.77 7.94
CA PRO A 2 -7.08 -13.79 7.07
C PRO A 2 -7.83 -13.62 5.74
N PHE A 3 -7.85 -12.38 5.23
CA PHE A 3 -8.35 -11.98 3.92
C PHE A 3 -7.24 -11.30 3.12
N ALA A 4 -7.21 -11.49 1.81
CA ALA A 4 -6.29 -10.79 0.92
C ALA A 4 -6.94 -10.53 -0.45
N LEU A 5 -6.23 -9.80 -1.31
CA LEU A 5 -6.55 -9.81 -2.73
C LEU A 5 -6.09 -11.12 -3.39
N SER A 6 -6.89 -11.66 -4.29
CA SER A 6 -6.60 -12.85 -5.10
C SER A 6 -5.24 -12.78 -5.82
N ILE A 7 -4.87 -11.61 -6.33
CA ILE A 7 -3.57 -11.36 -6.98
C ILE A 7 -2.38 -11.54 -6.01
N HIS A 8 -2.62 -11.43 -4.70
CA HIS A 8 -1.63 -11.61 -3.62
C HIS A 8 -1.72 -12.98 -2.93
N ALA A 9 -2.71 -13.81 -3.26
CA ALA A 9 -3.10 -14.97 -2.45
C ALA A 9 -2.06 -16.10 -2.40
N ASP A 10 -1.13 -16.11 -3.35
CA ASP A 10 -0.01 -17.05 -3.47
C ASP A 10 1.35 -16.35 -3.33
N TYR A 11 1.39 -15.12 -2.81
CA TYR A 11 2.63 -14.37 -2.59
C TYR A 11 3.68 -15.22 -1.87
N ARG A 12 4.87 -15.25 -2.46
CA ARG A 12 6.08 -15.78 -1.85
C ARG A 12 7.21 -14.82 -2.16
N CYS A 13 8.03 -14.51 -1.17
CA CYS A 13 9.24 -13.75 -1.39
C CYS A 13 10.07 -14.44 -2.50
N SER A 14 10.32 -13.73 -3.60
CA SER A 14 11.15 -14.19 -4.71
C SER A 14 12.57 -13.61 -4.63
N HIS A 15 12.96 -13.19 -3.42
CA HIS A 15 14.33 -12.85 -3.10
C HIS A 15 14.86 -11.64 -3.85
N SER A 16 14.04 -10.59 -3.95
CA SER A 16 14.44 -9.31 -4.56
C SER A 16 15.58 -8.62 -3.80
N GLY A 17 15.81 -8.99 -2.55
CA GLY A 17 16.84 -8.39 -1.70
C GLY A 17 16.49 -7.00 -1.17
N LEU A 18 15.36 -6.41 -1.58
CA LEU A 18 15.06 -5.01 -1.28
C LEU A 18 15.03 -4.73 0.24
N CYS A 19 14.29 -5.51 1.02
CA CYS A 19 14.25 -5.34 2.48
C CYS A 19 15.62 -5.53 3.15
N CYS A 20 16.54 -6.24 2.50
CA CYS A 20 17.90 -6.42 2.99
C CYS A 20 18.84 -5.27 2.63
N THR A 21 18.46 -4.41 1.68
CA THR A 21 19.27 -3.30 1.16
C THR A 21 18.65 -1.93 1.44
N SER A 22 17.47 -1.86 2.07
CA SER A 22 16.75 -0.61 2.38
C SER A 22 17.27 0.12 3.63
N ASP A 23 18.42 -0.28 4.17
CA ASP A 23 19.03 0.32 5.37
C ASP A 23 18.09 0.38 6.61
N TRP A 24 17.17 -0.57 6.75
CA TRP A 24 16.26 -0.65 7.91
C TRP A 24 16.82 -1.44 9.08
N ASP A 25 16.66 -0.92 10.29
CA ASP A 25 17.09 -1.63 11.49
C ASP A 25 16.18 -2.84 11.67
N ILE A 26 16.80 -4.02 11.79
CA ILE A 26 16.07 -5.28 11.93
C ILE A 26 16.21 -5.73 13.39
N PRO A 27 15.27 -5.36 14.28
CA PRO A 27 15.25 -5.88 15.63
C PRO A 27 15.02 -7.39 15.61
N VAL A 28 15.63 -8.09 16.57
CA VAL A 28 15.50 -9.53 16.77
C VAL A 28 14.90 -9.78 18.15
N GLU A 29 13.74 -10.41 18.19
CA GLU A 29 13.00 -10.66 19.44
C GLU A 29 13.76 -11.67 20.32
N LEU A 30 13.65 -11.56 21.64
CA LEU A 30 14.44 -12.37 22.59
C LEU A 30 14.40 -13.89 22.35
N PRO A 31 13.24 -14.54 22.11
CA PRO A 31 13.21 -15.99 21.83
C PRO A 31 13.96 -16.36 20.54
N LEU A 32 13.86 -15.50 19.52
CA LEU A 32 14.51 -15.71 18.24
C LEU A 32 16.01 -15.44 18.33
N TYR A 33 16.41 -14.38 19.04
CA TYR A 33 17.80 -14.04 19.28
C TYR A 33 18.57 -15.23 19.85
N ARG A 34 18.04 -15.88 20.89
CA ARG A 34 18.67 -17.08 21.48
C ARG A 34 18.85 -18.19 20.44
N THR A 35 17.80 -18.44 19.65
CA THR A 35 17.82 -19.48 18.60
C THR A 35 18.86 -19.18 17.51
N LEU A 36 18.96 -17.93 17.06
CA LEU A 36 19.91 -17.51 16.03
C LEU A 36 21.34 -17.50 16.58
N ALA A 37 21.55 -16.97 17.78
CA ALA A 37 22.85 -16.97 18.46
C ALA A 37 23.40 -18.40 18.64
N ASP A 38 22.56 -19.33 19.10
CA ASP A 38 22.94 -20.74 19.24
C ASP A 38 23.28 -21.39 17.88
N ALA A 39 22.55 -21.03 16.81
CA ALA A 39 22.82 -21.53 15.47
C ALA A 39 24.15 -20.99 14.91
N LEU A 40 24.44 -19.70 15.14
CA LEU A 40 25.71 -19.06 14.77
C LEU A 40 26.88 -19.66 15.53
N ALA A 41 26.76 -19.78 16.86
CA ALA A 41 27.81 -20.35 17.71
C ALA A 41 28.11 -21.82 17.36
N ALA A 42 27.10 -22.58 16.94
CA ALA A 42 27.25 -23.96 16.50
C ALA A 42 27.62 -24.12 15.02
N GLY A 43 27.82 -23.02 14.26
CA GLY A 43 28.13 -23.07 12.82
C GLY A 43 27.00 -23.62 11.93
N ARG A 44 25.78 -23.70 12.45
CA ARG A 44 24.57 -24.12 11.69
C ARG A 44 23.95 -22.97 10.89
N LEU A 45 24.36 -21.75 11.17
CA LEU A 45 24.04 -20.54 10.43
C LEU A 45 25.34 -19.75 10.26
N ALA A 46 25.54 -19.16 9.09
CA ALA A 46 26.64 -18.25 8.83
C ALA A 46 26.08 -16.97 8.22
N SER A 47 26.69 -15.82 8.53
CA SER A 47 26.40 -14.59 7.79
C SER A 47 26.87 -14.75 6.34
N ALA A 48 26.25 -13.98 5.44
CA ALA A 48 26.62 -13.93 4.03
C ALA A 48 27.76 -12.93 3.76
N ALA A 49 27.96 -11.98 4.68
CA ALA A 49 28.98 -10.94 4.61
C ALA A 49 29.51 -10.62 6.02
N ASP A 50 30.65 -9.93 6.05
CA ASP A 50 31.26 -9.42 7.27
C ASP A 50 30.58 -8.10 7.70
N PRO A 51 30.37 -7.88 9.01
CA PRO A 51 29.86 -6.61 9.54
C PRO A 51 30.84 -5.44 9.33
N ALA A 52 30.31 -4.21 9.20
CA ALA A 52 31.04 -3.00 8.82
C ALA A 52 32.30 -2.69 9.64
N ASP A 53 32.38 -3.15 10.90
CA ASP A 53 33.47 -2.85 11.83
C ASP A 53 33.98 -4.09 12.59
N GLY A 54 33.76 -5.29 12.04
CA GLY A 54 34.03 -6.54 12.74
C GLY A 54 33.16 -6.76 13.98
N SER A 55 32.05 -6.01 14.09
CA SER A 55 31.04 -6.16 15.13
C SER A 55 30.41 -7.56 15.09
N PRO A 56 29.76 -8.01 16.18
CA PRO A 56 28.98 -9.24 16.14
C PRO A 56 27.84 -9.14 15.11
N VAL A 57 27.51 -10.24 14.44
CA VAL A 57 26.41 -10.30 13.46
C VAL A 57 25.03 -10.00 14.07
N LEU A 58 24.88 -10.15 15.39
CA LEU A 58 23.74 -9.74 16.19
C LEU A 58 24.25 -8.77 17.26
N VAL A 59 23.92 -7.48 17.12
CA VAL A 59 24.41 -6.40 17.97
C VAL A 59 23.46 -6.21 19.15
N THR A 60 23.98 -6.31 20.38
CA THR A 60 23.24 -6.07 21.62
C THR A 60 23.66 -4.75 22.25
N GLY A 61 22.76 -4.03 22.91
CA GLY A 61 23.10 -2.76 23.55
C GLY A 61 21.98 -2.21 24.44
N PRO A 62 22.24 -1.10 25.15
CA PRO A 62 21.24 -0.44 25.98
C PRO A 62 20.16 0.29 25.14
N ASP A 63 20.49 0.67 23.90
CA ASP A 63 19.64 1.50 23.02
C ASP A 63 18.81 0.67 22.03
N LEU A 64 18.44 -0.56 22.42
CA LEU A 64 17.60 -1.43 21.60
C LEU A 64 16.13 -0.97 21.66
N PRO A 65 15.36 -1.15 20.56
CA PRO A 65 13.91 -1.02 20.61
C PRO A 65 13.27 -1.89 21.69
N GLU A 66 12.10 -1.50 22.16
CA GLU A 66 11.31 -2.29 23.11
C GLU A 66 11.10 -3.72 22.56
N ASP A 67 11.25 -4.73 23.42
CA ASP A 67 11.17 -6.17 23.11
C ASP A 67 12.26 -6.75 22.17
N ALA A 68 13.18 -5.92 21.66
CA ALA A 68 14.34 -6.39 20.91
C ALA A 68 15.47 -6.83 21.84
N ALA A 69 16.06 -8.02 21.58
CA ALA A 69 17.25 -8.49 22.28
C ALA A 69 18.55 -8.20 21.52
N ALA A 70 18.45 -7.94 20.21
CA ALA A 70 19.55 -7.52 19.35
C ALA A 70 19.02 -6.79 18.11
N ILE A 71 19.91 -6.16 17.37
CA ILE A 71 19.69 -5.72 15.99
C ILE A 71 20.61 -6.54 15.07
N VAL A 72 20.13 -6.90 13.89
CA VAL A 72 20.97 -7.54 12.86
C VAL A 72 22.02 -6.55 12.37
N ALA A 73 23.30 -6.97 12.37
CA ALA A 73 24.38 -6.12 11.88
C ALA A 73 24.28 -5.84 10.37
N ARG A 74 25.01 -4.81 9.94
CA ARG A 74 25.10 -4.41 8.54
C ARG A 74 26.52 -4.44 8.02
N THR A 75 26.64 -4.52 6.70
CA THR A 75 27.89 -4.30 5.96
C THR A 75 28.24 -2.81 5.92
N ASP A 76 29.44 -2.49 5.46
CA ASP A 76 29.91 -1.14 5.16
C ASP A 76 29.03 -0.37 4.14
N ARG A 77 28.23 -1.11 3.36
CA ARG A 77 27.27 -0.57 2.38
C ARG A 77 25.85 -0.40 2.93
N GLY A 78 25.61 -0.71 4.20
CA GLY A 78 24.28 -0.69 4.81
C GLY A 78 23.42 -1.94 4.56
N ASP A 79 23.95 -2.95 3.85
CA ASP A 79 23.20 -4.20 3.63
C ASP A 79 23.11 -5.02 4.91
N CYS A 80 22.03 -5.76 5.07
CA CYS A 80 21.93 -6.82 6.07
C CYS A 80 23.05 -7.88 5.88
N VAL A 81 23.78 -8.24 6.94
CA VAL A 81 24.87 -9.24 6.87
C VAL A 81 24.41 -10.65 6.51
N PHE A 82 23.10 -10.93 6.60
CA PHE A 82 22.50 -12.19 6.18
C PHE A 82 22.04 -12.19 4.71
N TYR A 83 22.25 -11.10 3.98
CA TYR A 83 21.90 -11.00 2.56
C TYR A 83 22.98 -11.58 1.66
N HIS A 84 22.69 -12.68 1.00
CA HIS A 84 23.60 -13.28 0.03
C HIS A 84 23.36 -12.72 -1.37
N ARG A 85 24.03 -11.59 -1.67
CA ARG A 85 23.91 -10.82 -2.93
C ARG A 85 23.92 -11.69 -4.19
N ARG A 86 24.79 -12.71 -4.26
CA ARG A 86 24.92 -13.55 -5.46
C ARG A 86 23.65 -14.38 -5.75
N SER A 87 22.92 -14.79 -4.72
CA SER A 87 21.68 -15.57 -4.88
C SER A 87 20.41 -14.76 -4.64
N GLY A 88 20.52 -13.50 -4.18
CA GLY A 88 19.39 -12.69 -3.72
C GLY A 88 18.75 -13.18 -2.42
N LEU A 89 19.28 -14.25 -1.80
CA LEU A 89 18.61 -14.93 -0.69
C LEU A 89 19.02 -14.35 0.67
N CYS A 90 18.05 -14.24 1.58
CA CYS A 90 18.35 -14.17 3.01
C CYS A 90 18.77 -15.56 3.50
N VAL A 91 19.98 -15.68 4.06
CA VAL A 91 20.51 -16.97 4.51
C VAL A 91 19.75 -17.54 5.71
N ILE A 92 19.15 -16.69 6.56
CA ILE A 92 18.25 -17.14 7.64
C ILE A 92 17.06 -17.89 7.03
N GLN A 93 16.37 -17.28 6.07
CA GLN A 93 15.21 -17.91 5.44
C GLN A 93 15.59 -19.19 4.68
N ARG A 94 16.71 -19.15 3.95
CA ARG A 94 17.21 -20.30 3.18
C ARG A 94 17.53 -21.50 4.07
N ASP A 95 18.25 -21.27 5.17
CA ASP A 95 18.82 -22.35 5.99
C ASP A 95 17.93 -22.75 7.16
N ARG A 96 17.01 -21.87 7.58
CA ARG A 96 16.19 -22.05 8.79
C ARG A 96 14.68 -21.84 8.56
N GLY A 97 14.27 -21.40 7.37
CA GLY A 97 12.87 -21.17 7.01
C GLY A 97 12.30 -19.83 7.50
N GLU A 98 11.11 -19.48 7.01
CA GLU A 98 10.43 -18.21 7.29
C GLU A 98 10.15 -18.00 8.78
N ALA A 99 9.84 -19.07 9.54
CA ALA A 99 9.60 -18.98 10.99
C ALA A 99 10.83 -18.54 11.79
N SER A 100 12.03 -18.60 11.21
CA SER A 100 13.28 -18.14 11.85
C SER A 100 13.69 -16.73 11.44
N LEU A 101 12.95 -16.06 10.55
CA LEU A 101 13.18 -14.65 10.25
C LEU A 101 12.72 -13.77 11.42
N PRO A 102 13.37 -12.64 11.73
CA PRO A 102 12.83 -11.63 12.64
C PRO A 102 11.44 -11.14 12.23
N ALA A 103 10.63 -10.63 13.17
CA ALA A 103 9.27 -10.17 12.89
C ALA A 103 9.24 -9.16 11.74
N ALA A 104 10.08 -8.13 11.79
CA ALA A 104 10.20 -7.14 10.71
C ALA A 104 10.40 -7.79 9.32
N CYS A 105 11.24 -8.83 9.23
CA CYS A 105 11.48 -9.57 7.98
C CYS A 105 10.31 -10.48 7.58
N ARG A 106 9.55 -11.02 8.53
CA ARG A 106 8.33 -11.81 8.26
C ARG A 106 7.15 -10.92 7.90
N HIS A 107 7.08 -9.71 8.44
CA HIS A 107 5.96 -8.82 8.20
C HIS A 107 6.14 -8.08 6.90
N PHE A 108 7.34 -7.63 6.51
CA PHE A 108 7.53 -7.07 5.18
C PHE A 108 7.36 -8.13 4.07
N PRO A 109 6.60 -7.87 2.98
CA PRO A 109 5.93 -6.62 2.60
C PRO A 109 4.44 -6.57 2.96
N ARG A 110 3.95 -7.41 3.86
CA ARG A 110 2.56 -7.49 4.27
C ARG A 110 2.16 -6.21 5.02
N GLN A 111 1.13 -5.54 4.51
CA GLN A 111 0.45 -4.44 5.21
C GLN A 111 -0.85 -4.98 5.77
N VAL A 112 -1.00 -4.89 7.09
CA VAL A 112 -2.04 -5.61 7.81
C VAL A 112 -2.97 -4.61 8.48
N LEU A 113 -4.27 -4.83 8.29
CA LEU A 113 -5.35 -4.21 9.04
C LEU A 113 -6.05 -5.31 9.84
N ARG A 114 -6.17 -5.14 11.16
CA ARG A 114 -6.97 -6.01 12.02
C ARG A 114 -8.16 -5.22 12.54
N ASP A 115 -9.34 -5.80 12.43
CA ASP A 115 -10.56 -5.25 13.03
C ASP A 115 -11.51 -6.40 13.42
N ARG A 116 -12.72 -6.08 13.86
CA ARG A 116 -13.74 -7.08 14.24
C ARG A 116 -14.19 -8.00 13.10
N ARG A 117 -13.96 -7.65 11.84
CA ARG A 117 -14.28 -8.46 10.66
C ARG A 117 -13.20 -9.50 10.39
N GLY A 118 -11.94 -9.25 10.78
CA GLY A 118 -10.85 -10.20 10.63
C GLY A 118 -9.48 -9.56 10.45
N THR A 119 -8.58 -10.29 9.79
CA THR A 119 -7.23 -9.82 9.45
C THR A 119 -7.15 -9.62 7.94
N PHE A 120 -6.98 -8.39 7.49
CA PHE A 120 -6.92 -8.02 6.08
C PHE A 120 -5.48 -7.71 5.71
N ILE A 121 -4.98 -8.37 4.67
CA ILE A 121 -3.56 -8.35 4.32
C ILE A 121 -3.41 -7.93 2.86
N THR A 122 -2.94 -6.71 2.64
CA THR A 122 -2.43 -6.25 1.35
C THR A 122 -0.91 -6.31 1.35
N LEU A 123 -0.27 -5.97 0.23
CA LEU A 123 1.18 -5.94 0.12
C LEU A 123 1.66 -4.53 -0.21
N SER A 124 2.80 -4.15 0.37
CA SER A 124 3.58 -3.00 -0.02
C SER A 124 4.31 -3.32 -1.33
N HIS A 125 3.97 -2.59 -2.38
CA HIS A 125 4.57 -2.71 -3.70
C HIS A 125 5.94 -2.05 -3.77
N TYR A 126 6.42 -1.43 -2.68
CA TYR A 126 7.85 -1.16 -2.53
C TYR A 126 8.66 -2.44 -2.77
N CYS A 127 8.19 -3.60 -2.31
CA CYS A 127 8.80 -4.89 -2.66
C CYS A 127 8.58 -5.21 -4.16
N PRO A 128 9.64 -5.39 -4.97
CA PRO A 128 9.49 -5.66 -6.40
C PRO A 128 8.77 -6.98 -6.68
N THR A 129 8.93 -7.99 -5.81
CA THR A 129 8.15 -9.23 -5.89
C THR A 129 6.66 -8.98 -5.75
N ALA A 130 6.25 -8.09 -4.83
CA ALA A 130 4.85 -7.75 -4.65
C ALA A 130 4.34 -6.88 -5.81
N ALA A 131 5.11 -5.88 -6.26
CA ALA A 131 4.78 -5.06 -7.43
C ALA A 131 4.58 -5.91 -8.69
N ALA A 132 5.42 -6.92 -8.92
CA ALA A 132 5.30 -7.83 -10.05
C ALA A 132 3.95 -8.58 -10.09
N LEU A 133 3.31 -8.83 -8.93
CA LEU A 133 1.99 -9.47 -8.87
C LEU A 133 0.88 -8.61 -9.48
N LEU A 134 1.08 -7.29 -9.60
CA LEU A 134 0.14 -6.38 -10.27
C LEU A 134 0.05 -6.64 -11.78
N PHE A 135 1.04 -7.32 -12.36
CA PHE A 135 1.08 -7.62 -13.80
C PHE A 135 0.42 -8.95 -14.15
N ARG A 136 -0.07 -9.69 -13.15
CA ARG A 136 -0.80 -10.94 -13.37
C ARG A 136 -2.07 -10.73 -14.17
N ASP A 137 -2.30 -11.56 -15.16
CA ASP A 137 -3.54 -11.63 -15.96
C ASP A 137 -4.27 -12.98 -15.81
N ASP A 138 -3.68 -13.91 -15.04
CA ASP A 138 -4.20 -15.24 -14.77
C ASP A 138 -5.33 -15.27 -13.73
N VAL A 139 -5.49 -14.17 -12.97
CA VAL A 139 -6.48 -14.06 -11.90
C VAL A 139 -7.12 -12.65 -11.86
N PRO A 140 -8.46 -12.54 -11.76
CA PRO A 140 -9.11 -11.25 -11.54
C PRO A 140 -8.85 -10.76 -10.12
N ALA A 141 -8.79 -9.44 -9.91
CA ALA A 141 -8.66 -8.87 -8.58
C ALA A 141 -9.99 -9.02 -7.79
N ALA A 142 -9.94 -9.74 -6.67
CA ALA A 142 -11.07 -9.96 -5.79
C ALA A 142 -10.59 -10.16 -4.35
N ILE A 143 -11.45 -9.88 -3.37
CA ILE A 143 -11.17 -10.19 -1.97
C ILE A 143 -11.43 -11.68 -1.73
N VAL A 144 -10.43 -12.41 -1.23
CA VAL A 144 -10.49 -13.84 -0.93
C VAL A 144 -10.21 -14.12 0.55
N GLU A 145 -10.81 -15.19 1.06
CA GLU A 145 -10.68 -15.65 2.44
C GLU A 145 -9.69 -16.82 2.53
N GLY A 146 -8.92 -16.89 3.62
CA GLY A 146 -7.98 -17.97 3.89
C GLY A 146 -6.91 -18.22 2.82
N PRO A 147 -6.29 -17.18 2.21
CA PRO A 147 -5.27 -17.36 1.18
C PRO A 147 -4.06 -18.13 1.69
N ALA A 148 -3.52 -19.05 0.88
CA ALA A 148 -2.44 -19.95 1.29
C ALA A 148 -1.13 -19.22 1.65
N ALA A 149 -0.86 -18.05 1.05
CA ALA A 149 0.29 -17.21 1.37
C ALA A 149 0.23 -16.58 2.77
N PHE A 150 -0.96 -16.53 3.38
CA PHE A 150 -1.19 -15.88 4.66
C PHE A 150 -1.90 -16.83 5.64
N PRO A 151 -1.19 -17.83 6.18
CA PRO A 151 -1.77 -18.72 7.20
C PRO A 151 -2.11 -17.95 8.48
N PRO A 152 -3.00 -18.47 9.35
CA PRO A 152 -3.26 -17.87 10.66
C PRO A 152 -1.96 -17.67 11.46
N ALA A 153 -1.59 -16.41 11.73
CA ALA A 153 -0.39 -16.02 12.44
C ALA A 153 -0.58 -14.65 13.13
N GLN A 154 0.37 -14.26 13.97
CA GLN A 154 0.41 -12.92 14.55
C GLN A 154 1.02 -11.95 13.53
N TYR A 155 0.14 -11.23 12.84
CA TYR A 155 0.49 -10.20 11.89
C TYR A 155 0.52 -8.82 12.57
N GLU A 156 1.62 -8.09 12.39
CA GLU A 156 1.77 -6.71 12.86
C GLU A 156 1.26 -5.74 11.79
N GLY A 157 0.63 -4.65 12.25
CA GLY A 157 0.01 -3.64 11.41
C GLY A 157 -1.01 -2.81 12.19
N LEU A 158 -1.90 -2.11 11.49
CA LEU A 158 -2.94 -1.31 12.11
C LEU A 158 -3.94 -2.23 12.84
N ASP A 159 -4.00 -2.12 14.17
CA ASP A 159 -4.90 -2.89 15.01
C ASP A 159 -6.04 -2.00 15.48
N VAL A 160 -7.24 -2.25 14.95
CA VAL A 160 -8.48 -1.57 15.34
C VAL A 160 -9.19 -2.42 16.36
N THR A 161 -9.02 -2.03 17.62
CA THR A 161 -9.54 -2.72 18.79
C THR A 161 -11.07 -2.66 18.86
N ALA A 162 -11.65 -3.49 19.73
CA ALA A 162 -13.10 -3.50 19.92
C ALA A 162 -13.66 -2.17 20.46
N ASP A 163 -12.85 -1.35 21.11
CA ASP A 163 -13.32 -0.08 21.68
C ASP A 163 -13.20 1.09 20.68
N GLU A 164 -12.60 0.83 19.51
CA GLU A 164 -12.48 1.82 18.44
C GLU A 164 -13.67 1.83 17.50
N TRP A 165 -13.91 3.00 16.92
CA TRP A 165 -15.06 3.24 16.06
C TRP A 165 -14.81 2.67 14.66
N PRO A 166 -15.86 2.15 13.99
CA PRO A 166 -15.78 1.84 12.56
C PRO A 166 -15.41 3.08 11.72
N PRO A 167 -15.04 2.90 10.44
CA PRO A 167 -14.79 4.00 9.53
C PRO A 167 -15.95 4.99 9.47
N LEU A 168 -15.62 6.27 9.26
CA LEU A 168 -16.60 7.30 9.03
C LEU A 168 -17.17 7.16 7.61
N LEU A 169 -18.49 7.29 7.47
CA LEU A 169 -19.10 7.56 6.18
C LEU A 169 -18.79 9.01 5.77
N HIS A 170 -18.98 9.93 6.71
CA HIS A 170 -18.64 11.35 6.62
C HIS A 170 -18.43 11.89 8.05
N PRO A 171 -17.97 13.14 8.26
CA PRO A 171 -17.56 13.64 9.59
C PRO A 171 -18.63 13.64 10.70
N ARG A 172 -19.86 13.25 10.40
CA ARG A 172 -21.00 13.23 11.34
C ARG A 172 -21.70 11.87 11.38
N MET A 173 -21.16 10.84 10.73
CA MET A 173 -21.78 9.52 10.66
C MET A 173 -20.73 8.43 10.50
N LEU A 174 -20.79 7.44 11.38
CA LEU A 174 -20.02 6.21 11.27
C LEU A 174 -20.73 5.23 10.33
N MET A 175 -19.94 4.41 9.65
CA MET A 175 -20.45 3.21 9.00
C MET A 175 -20.69 2.12 10.07
N ASP A 176 -21.56 1.17 9.76
CA ASP A 176 -21.45 -0.16 10.37
C ASP A 176 -20.40 -0.99 9.61
N LEU A 177 -19.93 -2.09 10.22
CA LEU A 177 -18.88 -2.92 9.63
C LEU A 177 -19.35 -3.65 8.36
N ASP A 178 -20.65 -3.96 8.26
CA ASP A 178 -21.23 -4.58 7.08
C ASP A 178 -21.26 -3.61 5.90
N GLY A 179 -21.66 -2.35 6.14
CA GLY A 179 -21.63 -1.27 5.18
C GLY A 179 -20.21 -0.92 4.73
N TYR A 180 -19.24 -0.89 5.66
CA TYR A 180 -17.84 -0.71 5.27
C TYR A 180 -17.32 -1.90 4.43
N SER A 181 -17.68 -3.13 4.79
CA SER A 181 -17.32 -4.32 4.00
C SER A 181 -17.94 -4.31 2.60
N ALA A 182 -19.17 -3.79 2.48
CA ALA A 182 -19.81 -3.60 1.18
C ALA A 182 -19.08 -2.54 0.36
N TRP A 183 -18.72 -1.41 0.97
CA TRP A 183 -17.97 -0.33 0.33
C TRP A 183 -16.57 -0.77 -0.13
N GLU A 184 -15.84 -1.50 0.70
CA GLU A 184 -14.51 -2.03 0.36
C GLU A 184 -14.58 -3.00 -0.84
N ARG A 185 -15.56 -3.92 -0.84
CA ARG A 185 -15.80 -4.80 -1.99
C ARG A 185 -16.18 -4.02 -3.25
N HIS A 186 -16.99 -2.97 -3.10
CA HIS A 186 -17.37 -2.10 -4.21
C HIS A 186 -16.15 -1.41 -4.82
N MET A 187 -15.28 -0.82 -4.00
CA MET A 187 -14.04 -0.20 -4.49
C MET A 187 -13.14 -1.20 -5.23
N VAL A 188 -12.90 -2.38 -4.64
CA VAL A 188 -12.11 -3.44 -5.28
C VAL A 188 -12.76 -3.89 -6.60
N ALA A 189 -14.08 -4.06 -6.64
CA ALA A 189 -14.79 -4.46 -7.85
C ALA A 189 -14.69 -3.41 -8.96
N ARG A 190 -14.78 -2.11 -8.65
CA ARG A 190 -14.55 -1.03 -9.63
C ARG A 190 -13.13 -1.04 -10.16
N SER A 191 -12.16 -1.23 -9.28
CA SER A 191 -10.77 -1.37 -9.68
C SER A 191 -10.51 -2.65 -10.48
N ALA A 192 -11.30 -3.71 -10.33
CA ALA A 192 -11.15 -4.95 -11.10
C ALA A 192 -11.85 -4.92 -12.47
N ASP A 193 -12.61 -3.88 -12.78
CA ASP A 193 -13.39 -3.75 -14.01
C ASP A 193 -12.47 -3.39 -15.20
N GLU A 194 -12.03 -4.39 -15.97
CA GLU A 194 -11.04 -4.25 -17.05
C GLU A 194 -11.35 -3.18 -18.10
N PRO A 195 -12.61 -2.94 -18.52
CA PRO A 195 -12.98 -1.83 -19.38
C PRO A 195 -12.64 -0.42 -18.85
N LEU A 196 -12.47 -0.24 -17.53
CA LEU A 196 -12.25 1.09 -16.94
C LEU A 196 -10.78 1.46 -16.93
N SER A 197 -10.47 2.67 -17.41
CA SER A 197 -9.18 3.29 -17.13
C SER A 197 -9.03 3.57 -15.63
N PRO A 198 -7.81 3.64 -15.07
CA PRO A 198 -7.61 3.97 -13.66
C PRO A 198 -8.18 5.36 -13.29
N GLU A 199 -8.20 6.31 -14.24
CA GLU A 199 -8.87 7.59 -14.05
C GLU A 199 -10.38 7.44 -13.94
N SER A 200 -10.98 6.59 -14.78
CA SER A 200 -12.42 6.31 -14.74
C SER A 200 -12.81 5.59 -13.46
N VAL A 201 -11.92 4.72 -12.92
CA VAL A 201 -12.11 4.10 -11.60
C VAL A 201 -12.18 5.16 -10.51
N VAL A 202 -11.17 6.03 -10.41
CA VAL A 202 -11.14 7.09 -9.38
C VAL A 202 -12.34 8.04 -9.51
N ALA A 203 -12.68 8.48 -10.73
CA ALA A 203 -13.83 9.36 -10.97
C ALA A 203 -15.17 8.69 -10.63
N THR A 204 -15.30 7.39 -10.90
CA THR A 204 -16.50 6.60 -10.53
C THR A 204 -16.61 6.48 -9.01
N LEU A 205 -15.49 6.21 -8.32
CA LEU A 205 -15.48 6.11 -6.87
C LEU A 205 -15.73 7.46 -6.17
N ASP A 206 -15.26 8.58 -6.70
CA ASP A 206 -15.60 9.92 -6.19
C ASP A 206 -17.10 10.17 -6.28
N ARG A 207 -17.72 9.93 -7.44
CA ARG A 207 -19.17 10.03 -7.60
C ARG A 207 -19.90 9.12 -6.61
N ASP A 208 -19.50 7.86 -6.53
CA ASP A 208 -20.17 6.86 -5.70
C ASP A 208 -20.05 7.21 -4.20
N ALA A 209 -18.89 7.70 -3.76
CA ALA A 209 -18.68 8.22 -2.41
C ALA A 209 -19.60 9.41 -2.11
N ARG A 210 -19.73 10.37 -3.04
CA ARG A 210 -20.65 11.53 -2.88
C ARG A 210 -22.12 11.10 -2.76
N LEU A 211 -22.54 10.10 -3.53
CA LEU A 211 -23.88 9.53 -3.42
C LEU A 211 -24.07 8.82 -2.07
N LEU A 212 -23.10 8.01 -1.65
CA LEU A 212 -23.18 7.24 -0.41
C LEU A 212 -23.25 8.14 0.83
N ARG A 213 -22.55 9.29 0.84
CA ARG A 213 -22.63 10.30 1.92
C ARG A 213 -24.04 10.86 2.16
N GLN A 214 -24.94 10.72 1.19
CA GLN A 214 -26.33 11.16 1.32
C GLN A 214 -27.20 10.16 2.11
N TYR A 215 -26.67 8.97 2.41
CA TYR A 215 -27.36 7.97 3.22
C TYR A 215 -27.85 8.55 4.56
N ARG A 216 -29.04 8.11 4.97
CA ARG A 216 -29.64 8.44 6.26
C ARG A 216 -30.13 7.15 6.92
N PRO A 217 -29.89 6.97 8.24
CA PRO A 217 -30.49 5.88 8.99
C PRO A 217 -32.02 5.86 8.80
N GLY A 218 -32.57 4.68 8.59
CA GLY A 218 -34.00 4.47 8.31
C GLY A 218 -34.33 4.16 6.84
N SER A 219 -33.41 4.42 5.90
CA SER A 219 -33.61 4.14 4.45
C SER A 219 -33.09 2.75 4.01
N GLY A 220 -33.20 1.75 4.88
CA GLY A 220 -32.56 0.44 4.74
C GLY A 220 -31.15 0.40 5.35
N SER A 221 -30.40 -0.68 5.11
CA SER A 221 -29.01 -0.82 5.58
C SER A 221 -28.03 -0.06 4.68
N LEU A 222 -26.87 0.31 5.24
CA LEU A 222 -25.81 0.96 4.47
C LEU A 222 -25.24 0.03 3.38
N ALA A 223 -25.15 -1.28 3.65
CA ALA A 223 -24.72 -2.28 2.67
C ALA A 223 -25.67 -2.34 1.46
N GLU A 224 -26.99 -2.28 1.68
CA GLU A 224 -27.96 -2.19 0.58
C GLU A 224 -27.83 -0.87 -0.20
N ALA A 225 -27.52 0.24 0.47
CA ALA A 225 -27.28 1.52 -0.19
C ALA A 225 -26.05 1.46 -1.12
N VAL A 226 -24.97 0.79 -0.70
CA VAL A 226 -23.81 0.50 -1.58
C VAL A 226 -24.24 -0.35 -2.78
N GLY A 227 -25.04 -1.40 -2.55
CA GLY A 227 -25.54 -2.28 -3.63
C GLY A 227 -26.45 -1.57 -4.65
N ARG A 228 -27.00 -0.40 -4.33
CA ARG A 228 -27.83 0.42 -5.24
C ARG A 228 -27.02 1.47 -6.02
N LEU A 229 -25.71 1.60 -5.78
CA LEU A 229 -24.89 2.59 -6.49
C LEU A 229 -24.95 2.37 -8.02
N PRO A 230 -24.87 3.43 -8.84
CA PRO A 230 -25.09 3.32 -10.28
C PRO A 230 -24.08 2.39 -10.95
N ALA A 231 -24.55 1.40 -11.72
CA ALA A 231 -23.66 0.47 -12.41
C ALA A 231 -22.74 1.16 -13.43
N GLY A 232 -23.22 2.19 -14.13
CA GLY A 232 -22.44 2.91 -15.14
C GLY A 232 -21.22 3.61 -14.54
N ALA A 233 -20.10 3.61 -15.27
CA ALA A 233 -18.88 4.30 -14.88
C ALA A 233 -18.88 5.78 -15.32
N VAL A 234 -18.07 6.58 -14.64
CA VAL A 234 -17.73 7.94 -15.06
C VAL A 234 -16.50 7.84 -15.95
N ALA A 235 -16.64 8.21 -17.22
CA ALA A 235 -15.52 8.25 -18.14
C ALA A 235 -14.56 9.39 -17.75
N ALA A 236 -13.28 9.06 -17.61
CA ALA A 236 -12.21 10.03 -17.39
C ALA A 236 -10.97 9.64 -18.20
N VAL A 237 -10.22 10.65 -18.60
CA VAL A 237 -8.98 10.50 -19.37
C VAL A 237 -7.77 10.86 -18.50
N PRO A 238 -6.59 10.28 -18.76
CA PRO A 238 -5.34 10.72 -18.13
C PRO A 238 -5.15 12.23 -18.29
N PRO A 239 -4.62 12.93 -17.26
CA PRO A 239 -4.38 14.36 -17.37
C PRO A 239 -3.32 14.63 -18.44
N VAL A 240 -3.49 15.69 -19.22
CA VAL A 240 -2.53 16.09 -20.27
C VAL A 240 -1.26 16.73 -19.72
N SER A 241 -1.25 17.06 -18.43
CA SER A 241 -0.14 17.69 -17.70
C SER A 241 0.09 16.97 -16.37
N LEU A 242 1.32 17.01 -15.85
CA LEU A 242 1.67 16.43 -14.55
C LEU A 242 1.34 17.36 -13.37
N SER A 243 0.97 18.61 -13.62
CA SER A 243 0.72 19.65 -12.61
C SER A 243 -0.14 19.18 -11.42
N ALA A 244 -1.31 18.61 -11.69
CA ALA A 244 -2.20 18.11 -10.63
C ALA A 244 -1.60 16.92 -9.85
N SER A 245 -0.75 16.12 -10.50
CA SER A 245 -0.06 15.00 -9.83
C SER A 245 1.10 15.49 -8.97
N LEU A 246 1.81 16.54 -9.39
CA LEU A 246 2.84 17.21 -8.58
C LEU A 246 2.23 17.88 -7.33
N GLU A 247 1.02 18.44 -7.41
CA GLU A 247 0.31 18.92 -6.23
C GLU A 247 0.08 17.80 -5.20
N ARG A 248 -0.38 16.62 -5.64
CA ARG A 248 -0.56 15.45 -4.74
C ARG A 248 0.75 14.91 -4.20
N TYR A 249 1.79 14.92 -5.02
CA TYR A 249 3.15 14.57 -4.58
C TYR A 249 3.62 15.52 -3.49
N GLY A 250 3.42 16.83 -3.66
CA GLY A 250 3.73 17.85 -2.64
C GLY A 250 2.94 17.66 -1.34
N GLU A 251 1.65 17.34 -1.43
CA GLU A 251 0.82 16.97 -0.26
C GLU A 251 1.42 15.77 0.49
N ALA A 252 1.83 14.72 -0.23
CA ALA A 252 2.42 13.53 0.38
C ALA A 252 3.80 13.80 0.99
N MET A 253 4.64 14.57 0.30
CA MET A 253 5.97 14.99 0.77
C MET A 253 5.90 15.88 2.01
N GLY A 254 4.83 16.67 2.15
CA GLY A 254 4.56 17.46 3.36
C GLY A 254 4.31 16.60 4.60
N ALA A 255 3.88 15.35 4.43
CA ALA A 255 3.70 14.39 5.52
C ALA A 255 4.97 13.58 5.84
N VAL A 256 6.06 13.75 5.10
CA VAL A 256 7.35 13.10 5.41
C VAL A 256 8.09 13.93 6.47
N PRO A 257 8.58 13.30 7.57
CA PRO A 257 9.42 13.98 8.56
C PRO A 257 10.62 14.70 7.93
N ASP A 258 10.98 15.88 8.44
CA ASP A 258 11.99 16.75 7.82
C ASP A 258 13.37 16.09 7.67
N ASP A 259 13.75 15.20 8.58
CA ASP A 259 15.00 14.44 8.58
C ASP A 259 15.02 13.28 7.59
N LEU A 260 13.84 12.80 7.17
CA LEU A 260 13.66 11.75 6.18
C LEU A 260 13.24 12.27 4.80
N ARG A 261 12.92 13.56 4.70
CA ARG A 261 12.39 14.16 3.47
C ARG A 261 13.48 14.22 2.39
N PRO A 262 13.32 13.53 1.25
CA PRO A 262 14.29 13.64 0.16
C PRO A 262 14.28 15.05 -0.43
N GLN A 263 15.39 15.41 -1.09
CA GLN A 263 15.47 16.67 -1.81
C GLN A 263 14.44 16.69 -2.96
N PRO A 264 13.78 17.82 -3.21
CA PRO A 264 12.88 17.94 -4.35
C PRO A 264 13.63 17.67 -5.66
N ASP A 265 13.03 16.82 -6.50
CA ASP A 265 13.54 16.48 -7.81
C ASP A 265 12.38 16.50 -8.80
N GLU A 266 11.99 17.68 -9.26
CA GLU A 266 10.85 17.85 -10.17
C GLU A 266 11.25 18.34 -11.56
N ALA A 267 12.54 18.65 -11.73
CA ALA A 267 13.07 19.19 -12.98
C ALA A 267 12.91 18.18 -14.14
N GLY A 268 12.31 18.64 -15.25
CA GLY A 268 12.14 17.83 -16.45
C GLY A 268 11.05 16.76 -16.38
N LEU A 269 10.29 16.67 -15.27
CA LEU A 269 9.25 15.64 -15.13
C LEU A 269 8.04 15.90 -16.02
N GLU A 270 7.69 17.15 -16.30
CA GLU A 270 6.56 17.49 -17.18
C GLU A 270 6.85 17.06 -18.62
N GLU A 271 8.05 17.34 -19.13
CA GLU A 271 8.48 16.90 -20.47
C GLU A 271 8.58 15.37 -20.54
N ALA A 272 9.16 14.73 -19.53
CA ALA A 272 9.24 13.26 -19.46
C ALA A 272 7.85 12.60 -19.41
N TYR A 273 6.89 13.22 -18.71
CA TYR A 273 5.51 12.77 -18.68
C TYR A 273 4.89 12.82 -20.09
N ALA A 274 4.99 13.98 -20.74
CA ALA A 274 4.40 14.21 -22.06
C ALA A 274 5.00 13.28 -23.14
N ASP A 275 6.32 13.09 -23.13
CA ASP A 275 7.03 12.36 -24.19
C ASP A 275 7.16 10.85 -23.92
N GLY A 276 7.27 10.46 -22.64
CA GLY A 276 7.65 9.11 -22.21
C GLY A 276 6.53 8.30 -21.57
N VAL A 277 5.64 8.95 -20.79
CA VAL A 277 4.61 8.29 -19.98
C VAL A 277 3.25 8.33 -20.64
N LEU A 278 2.73 9.53 -20.94
CA LEU A 278 1.37 9.72 -21.42
C LEU A 278 1.03 8.90 -22.68
N PRO A 279 1.91 8.76 -23.69
CA PRO A 279 1.61 7.96 -24.89
C PRO A 279 1.48 6.45 -24.61
N GLU A 280 2.11 5.96 -23.55
CA GLU A 280 2.18 4.55 -23.20
C GLU A 280 1.22 4.18 -22.04
N TRP A 281 0.73 5.17 -21.30
CA TRP A 281 -0.03 5.01 -20.06
C TRP A 281 -1.21 4.04 -20.18
N GLY A 282 -1.99 4.14 -21.26
CA GLY A 282 -3.16 3.29 -21.49
C GLY A 282 -2.84 1.79 -21.60
N ARG A 283 -1.61 1.42 -21.99
CA ARG A 283 -1.15 0.02 -22.05
C ARG A 283 -1.08 -0.64 -20.67
N TRP A 284 -0.98 0.17 -19.61
CA TRP A 284 -0.79 -0.28 -18.23
C TRP A 284 -2.08 -0.23 -17.40
N THR A 285 -3.24 -0.12 -18.06
CA THR A 285 -4.56 -0.05 -17.38
C THR A 285 -4.74 -1.18 -16.37
N GLY A 286 -4.49 -2.44 -16.76
CA GLY A 286 -4.65 -3.60 -15.87
C GLY A 286 -3.79 -3.52 -14.59
N PRO A 287 -2.46 -3.36 -14.69
CA PRO A 287 -1.60 -3.18 -13.52
C PRO A 287 -1.96 -1.97 -12.65
N LEU A 288 -2.27 -0.82 -13.25
CA LEU A 288 -2.66 0.40 -12.51
C LEU A 288 -3.97 0.18 -11.73
N ASN A 289 -4.94 -0.49 -12.34
CA ASN A 289 -6.20 -0.86 -11.71
C ASN A 289 -6.01 -1.84 -10.54
N ARG A 290 -5.13 -2.84 -10.68
CA ARG A 290 -4.76 -3.75 -9.59
C ARG A 290 -4.05 -3.02 -8.44
N TYR A 291 -3.21 -2.03 -8.76
CA TYR A 291 -2.58 -1.18 -7.75
C TYR A 291 -3.63 -0.40 -6.96
N LEU A 292 -4.62 0.20 -7.65
CA LEU A 292 -5.75 0.88 -6.99
C LEU A 292 -6.57 -0.08 -6.12
N ALA A 293 -6.85 -1.30 -6.59
CA ALA A 293 -7.52 -2.32 -5.80
C ALA A 293 -6.76 -2.63 -4.50
N ALA A 294 -5.43 -2.72 -4.58
CA ALA A 294 -4.56 -2.96 -3.44
C ALA A 294 -4.49 -1.80 -2.44
N LYS A 295 -4.74 -0.56 -2.88
CA LYS A 295 -4.88 0.63 -2.02
C LYS A 295 -6.29 0.80 -1.44
N ALA A 296 -7.30 0.30 -2.13
CA ALA A 296 -8.68 0.28 -1.66
C ALA A 296 -8.93 -0.81 -0.60
N PHE A 297 -8.24 -1.95 -0.72
CA PHE A 297 -8.32 -3.07 0.21
C PHE A 297 -7.41 -2.88 1.43
N ALA A 298 -7.91 -3.22 2.63
CA ALA A 298 -7.20 -3.06 3.89
C ALA A 298 -6.71 -1.61 4.12
N SER A 299 -7.50 -0.64 3.64
CA SER A 299 -7.05 0.76 3.58
C SER A 299 -7.02 1.42 4.96
N TRP A 300 -5.82 1.75 5.44
CA TRP A 300 -5.63 2.46 6.70
C TRP A 300 -6.31 3.84 6.70
N THR A 301 -6.46 4.47 5.52
CA THR A 301 -7.16 5.75 5.35
C THR A 301 -8.62 5.69 5.79
N ALA A 302 -9.26 4.52 5.79
CA ALA A 302 -10.62 4.37 6.27
C ALA A 302 -10.76 4.61 7.78
N TYR A 303 -9.71 4.29 8.55
CA TYR A 303 -9.71 4.42 10.01
C TYR A 303 -9.06 5.71 10.50
N GLN A 304 -8.06 6.20 9.77
CA GLN A 304 -7.39 7.46 10.13
C GLN A 304 -8.04 8.69 9.48
N GLY A 305 -8.80 8.50 8.40
CA GLY A 305 -9.49 9.55 7.65
C GLY A 305 -10.84 9.98 8.26
N ARG A 306 -11.48 10.96 7.63
CA ARG A 306 -12.75 11.57 8.09
C ARG A 306 -13.99 11.17 7.26
N GLY A 307 -13.86 10.24 6.34
CA GLY A 307 -14.99 9.75 5.53
C GLY A 307 -14.58 8.99 4.29
N VAL A 308 -15.58 8.60 3.48
CA VAL A 308 -15.34 7.84 2.24
C VAL A 308 -14.65 8.66 1.14
N LEU A 309 -14.76 9.99 1.11
CA LEU A 309 -14.01 10.83 0.16
C LEU A 309 -12.54 10.91 0.54
N THR A 310 -12.19 10.83 1.83
CA THR A 310 -10.77 10.70 2.23
C THR A 310 -10.13 9.46 1.61
N ILE A 311 -10.85 8.32 1.59
CA ILE A 311 -10.35 7.08 0.98
C ILE A 311 -10.13 7.28 -0.52
N VAL A 312 -11.13 7.82 -1.23
CA VAL A 312 -11.03 8.09 -2.67
C VAL A 312 -9.90 9.07 -2.98
N ARG A 313 -9.69 10.08 -2.13
CA ARG A 313 -8.56 11.00 -2.23
C ARG A 313 -7.22 10.30 -2.09
N GLY A 314 -7.10 9.33 -1.18
CA GLY A 314 -5.91 8.49 -1.08
C GLY A 314 -5.64 7.68 -2.36
N LEU A 315 -6.69 7.18 -3.02
CA LEU A 315 -6.57 6.47 -4.31
C LEU A 315 -6.12 7.40 -5.45
N ASP A 316 -6.70 8.61 -5.53
CA ASP A 316 -6.28 9.66 -6.48
C ASP A 316 -4.81 10.02 -6.29
N ALA A 317 -4.41 10.27 -5.03
CA ALA A 317 -3.02 10.55 -4.69
C ALA A 317 -2.09 9.40 -5.10
N ALA A 318 -2.44 8.15 -4.77
CA ALA A 318 -1.63 6.99 -5.16
C ALA A 318 -1.42 6.90 -6.68
N LEU A 319 -2.47 7.11 -7.47
CA LEU A 319 -2.37 7.13 -8.94
C LEU A 319 -1.49 8.28 -9.44
N SER A 320 -1.64 9.48 -8.85
CA SER A 320 -0.81 10.64 -9.16
C SER A 320 0.67 10.40 -8.86
N LEU A 321 0.99 9.78 -7.71
CA LEU A 321 2.37 9.45 -7.35
C LEU A 321 2.99 8.45 -8.33
N VAL A 322 2.24 7.43 -8.79
CA VAL A 322 2.73 6.53 -9.84
C VAL A 322 3.04 7.28 -11.13
N ARG A 323 2.26 8.30 -11.52
CA ARG A 323 2.60 9.14 -12.68
C ARG A 323 3.89 9.94 -12.47
N VAL A 324 4.06 10.55 -11.29
CA VAL A 324 5.28 11.31 -10.96
C VAL A 324 6.51 10.40 -11.03
N GLU A 325 6.43 9.24 -10.39
CA GLU A 325 7.55 8.29 -10.36
C GLU A 325 7.79 7.64 -11.72
N ALA A 326 6.76 7.34 -12.50
CA ALA A 326 6.92 6.88 -13.88
C ALA A 326 7.66 7.91 -14.75
N SER A 327 7.32 9.20 -14.60
CA SER A 327 8.01 10.30 -15.30
C SER A 327 9.47 10.39 -14.88
N ARG A 328 9.76 10.23 -13.58
CA ARG A 328 11.13 10.20 -13.05
C ARG A 328 11.92 9.06 -13.65
N GLN A 329 11.38 7.84 -13.65
CA GLN A 329 12.04 6.67 -14.25
C GLN A 329 12.29 6.84 -15.75
N CYS A 330 11.31 7.38 -16.50
CA CYS A 330 11.47 7.67 -17.93
C CYS A 330 12.55 8.71 -18.21
N ARG A 331 12.58 9.79 -17.41
CA ARG A 331 13.58 10.86 -17.50
C ARG A 331 14.99 10.31 -17.23
N ASP A 332 15.16 9.60 -16.12
CA ASP A 332 16.47 9.17 -15.64
C ASP A 332 17.11 8.13 -16.56
N LEU A 333 16.29 7.28 -17.19
CA LEU A 333 16.75 6.25 -18.11
C LEU A 333 16.65 6.65 -19.59
N GLY A 334 16.12 7.84 -19.90
CA GLY A 334 16.00 8.36 -21.26
C GLY A 334 15.18 7.46 -22.20
N ARG A 335 14.18 6.74 -21.68
CA ARG A 335 13.34 5.82 -22.45
C ARG A 335 11.86 5.93 -22.09
N ARG A 336 11.01 5.48 -23.00
CA ARG A 336 9.55 5.45 -22.79
C ARG A 336 9.14 4.44 -21.72
N LEU A 337 7.98 4.66 -21.16
CA LEU A 337 7.41 3.84 -20.10
C LEU A 337 7.21 2.39 -20.60
N ASP A 338 7.83 1.44 -19.89
CA ASP A 338 7.66 0.01 -20.09
C ASP A 338 7.31 -0.68 -18.77
N ALA A 339 7.14 -2.01 -18.80
CA ALA A 339 6.72 -2.78 -17.63
C ALA A 339 7.68 -2.64 -16.45
N GLU A 340 8.98 -2.56 -16.71
CA GLU A 340 10.01 -2.41 -15.68
C GLU A 340 9.88 -1.05 -15.00
N LEU A 341 9.74 0.02 -15.79
CA LEU A 341 9.60 1.38 -15.26
C LEU A 341 8.29 1.58 -14.48
N VAL A 342 7.19 0.98 -14.94
CA VAL A 342 5.92 1.01 -14.19
C VAL A 342 6.03 0.23 -12.88
N CYS A 343 6.69 -0.92 -12.90
CA CYS A 343 6.92 -1.72 -11.70
C CYS A 343 7.74 -0.94 -10.66
N GLU A 344 8.79 -0.25 -11.11
CA GLU A 344 9.60 0.62 -10.25
C GLU A 344 8.79 1.83 -9.74
N ALA A 345 7.95 2.44 -10.59
CA ALA A 345 7.08 3.54 -10.19
C ALA A 345 6.09 3.13 -9.10
N PHE A 346 5.53 1.91 -9.13
CA PHE A 346 4.74 1.38 -8.01
C PHE A 346 5.57 1.28 -6.73
N GLY A 347 6.82 0.84 -6.86
CA GLY A 347 7.73 0.71 -5.75
C GLY A 347 8.02 2.05 -5.07
N GLN A 348 8.39 3.06 -5.85
CA GLN A 348 8.71 4.40 -5.33
C GLN A 348 7.48 5.12 -4.78
N ALA A 349 6.32 4.98 -5.43
CA ALA A 349 5.07 5.53 -4.91
C ALA A 349 4.72 4.91 -3.54
N ASP A 350 4.87 3.58 -3.39
CA ASP A 350 4.63 2.90 -2.12
C ASP A 350 5.68 3.23 -1.07
N TYR A 351 6.94 3.44 -1.46
CA TYR A 351 7.98 3.88 -0.54
C TYR A 351 7.59 5.20 0.12
N LEU A 352 7.18 6.19 -0.69
CA LEU A 352 6.72 7.47 -0.17
C LEU A 352 5.47 7.30 0.71
N LEU A 353 4.42 6.63 0.21
CA LEU A 353 3.12 6.56 0.89
C LEU A 353 3.11 5.74 2.17
N ASN A 354 3.87 4.65 2.21
CA ASN A 354 3.77 3.65 3.27
C ASN A 354 5.00 3.59 4.18
N HIS A 355 6.16 4.12 3.74
CA HIS A 355 7.42 3.96 4.47
C HIS A 355 8.07 5.28 4.88
N LEU A 356 7.79 6.38 4.17
CA LEU A 356 8.33 7.71 4.51
C LEU A 356 7.28 8.62 5.17
N ALA A 357 6.09 8.71 4.59
CA ALA A 357 5.06 9.63 5.05
C ALA A 357 4.42 9.15 6.36
N ALA A 358 4.19 10.08 7.28
CA ALA A 358 3.40 9.83 8.47
C ALA A 358 1.91 9.68 8.08
N GLY A 359 1.35 8.48 8.26
CA GLY A 359 -0.03 8.18 7.88
C GLY A 359 -1.08 9.12 8.48
N ALA A 360 -0.90 9.52 9.74
CA ALA A 360 -1.81 10.47 10.40
C ALA A 360 -1.83 11.85 9.71
N ASP A 361 -0.66 12.34 9.27
CA ASP A 361 -0.55 13.63 8.58
C ASP A 361 -1.14 13.57 7.17
N LEU A 362 -0.90 12.46 6.45
CA LEU A 362 -1.57 12.19 5.17
C LEU A 362 -3.10 12.15 5.33
N ALA A 363 -3.62 11.40 6.31
CA ALA A 363 -5.05 11.33 6.58
C ALA A 363 -5.63 12.71 6.92
N ALA A 364 -4.93 13.52 7.71
CA ALA A 364 -5.35 14.87 8.04
C ALA A 364 -5.41 15.77 6.79
N ALA A 365 -4.37 15.74 5.96
CA ALA A 365 -4.31 16.51 4.71
C ALA A 365 -5.43 16.10 3.73
N TRP A 366 -5.58 14.80 3.48
CA TRP A 366 -6.58 14.28 2.54
C TRP A 366 -8.00 14.46 3.05
N SER A 367 -8.23 14.45 4.36
CA SER A 367 -9.56 14.64 4.94
C SER A 367 -10.15 16.03 4.75
N GLN A 368 -9.37 17.01 4.27
CA GLN A 368 -9.92 18.32 3.92
C GLN A 368 -10.99 18.23 2.82
N VAL A 369 -10.96 17.19 1.98
CA VAL A 369 -11.99 16.98 0.94
C VAL A 369 -13.38 16.72 1.53
N GLU A 370 -13.46 16.24 2.78
CA GLU A 370 -14.73 15.98 3.45
C GLU A 370 -15.47 17.27 3.83
N ASP A 371 -14.72 18.35 4.08
CA ASP A 371 -15.26 19.64 4.56
C ASP A 371 -15.60 20.60 3.41
N ARG A 372 -15.01 20.40 2.22
CA ARG A 372 -15.16 21.27 1.05
C ARG A 372 -16.44 21.01 0.24
N ASP A 373 -17.15 19.93 0.53
CA ASP A 373 -18.37 19.58 -0.20
C ASP A 373 -19.55 20.41 0.34
N ASP A 374 -19.85 21.52 -0.34
CA ASP A 374 -20.95 22.45 -0.07
C ASP A 374 -22.34 21.87 -0.40
N GLY A 375 -22.40 20.61 -0.82
CA GLY A 375 -23.64 19.94 -1.24
C GLY A 375 -23.94 20.12 -2.73
N THR A 376 -23.03 20.66 -3.55
CA THR A 376 -23.16 20.66 -5.01
C THR A 376 -22.90 19.25 -5.58
N VAL A 377 -23.94 18.43 -5.54
CA VAL A 377 -24.02 17.23 -6.37
C VAL A 377 -24.02 17.68 -7.83
N VAL A 378 -23.08 17.18 -8.65
CA VAL A 378 -23.23 17.23 -10.11
C VAL A 378 -24.53 16.48 -10.42
N ALA A 379 -25.59 17.22 -10.73
CA ALA A 379 -26.94 16.68 -10.91
C ALA A 379 -26.97 15.68 -12.07
N GLY A 380 -26.70 14.41 -11.78
CA GLY A 380 -27.20 13.29 -12.55
C GLY A 380 -28.69 13.10 -12.30
N PRO A 381 -29.43 12.43 -13.20
CA PRO A 381 -30.86 12.19 -13.04
C PRO A 381 -31.13 11.55 -11.68
N GLU A 382 -32.08 12.14 -10.95
CA GLU A 382 -32.48 11.89 -9.57
C GLU A 382 -32.13 10.49 -9.04
N PHE A 383 -31.06 10.41 -8.24
CA PHE A 383 -30.84 9.26 -7.37
C PHE A 383 -31.80 9.38 -6.17
N ALA A 384 -33.08 9.07 -6.40
CA ALA A 384 -34.07 8.99 -5.34
C ALA A 384 -33.72 7.77 -4.47
N LEU A 385 -33.01 8.00 -3.37
CA LEU A 385 -33.12 7.11 -2.22
C LEU A 385 -34.56 7.27 -1.72
N ASP A 386 -35.45 6.39 -2.17
CA ASP A 386 -36.88 6.46 -1.90
C ASP A 386 -37.15 6.78 -0.44
N ARG A 387 -37.89 7.87 -0.21
CA ARG A 387 -38.53 8.17 1.07
C ARG A 387 -39.71 7.22 1.23
N ALA A 388 -39.45 5.97 1.59
CA ALA A 388 -40.48 5.04 2.02
C ALA A 388 -40.90 5.32 3.47
#